data_AF-A0A938W4K2-F1
#
_entry.id   AF-A0A938W4K2-F1
#
_cell.length_a   1.000
_cell.length_b   1.000
_cell.length_c   1.000
_cell.angle_alpha   90.00
_cell.angle_beta   90.00
_cell.angle_gamma   90.00
#
_symmetry.space_group_name_H-M   'P 1'
#
loop_
_entity.id
_entity.type
_entity.pdbx_description
1 polymer ?
#
loop_
_entity_poly.entity_id
_entity_poly.type
_entity_poly.pdbx_seq_one_letter_code
_entity_poly.pdbx_strand_id
1 'polypeptide(L)'
;MDDLQRLTASQGVLLYRLVDLGYLTRAQVDELITRLVRARLIKAQEYLAFAGQLDASATLNLPHIVSRCYYAMYHAARAVVLHVRRADLDDHERLPATLVQILGRPYGDLLGRWREARNQVDYSPYPPVDLRQQALAAVSDAELLLTACREGLRNRGVSL
;
A
#
# COMPACT_ATOMS: atom_id res chain seq x y z
N MET A 1 -19.90 4.04 -7.99
CA MET A 1 -18.88 3.19 -7.33
C MET A 1 -17.58 3.94 -7.05
N ASP A 2 -17.31 5.07 -7.73
CA ASP A 2 -16.10 5.88 -7.53
C ASP A 2 -16.01 6.55 -6.16
N ASP A 3 -17.13 6.95 -5.56
CA ASP A 3 -17.13 7.65 -4.26
C ASP A 3 -16.65 6.80 -3.07
N LEU A 4 -16.58 5.47 -3.24
CA LEU A 4 -16.09 4.53 -2.22
C LEU A 4 -14.61 4.17 -2.40
N GLN A 5 -13.94 4.65 -3.46
CA GLN A 5 -12.52 4.35 -3.68
C GLN A 5 -11.64 4.95 -2.58
N ARG A 6 -12.05 6.05 -1.95
CA ARG A 6 -11.32 6.77 -0.90
C ARG A 6 -12.23 7.02 0.29
N LEU A 7 -12.36 6.01 1.17
CA LEU A 7 -13.11 6.17 2.41
C LEU A 7 -12.35 7.15 3.33
N THR A 8 -12.80 8.39 3.41
CA THR A 8 -12.25 9.38 4.34
C THR A 8 -12.59 9.01 5.78
N ALA A 9 -11.90 9.62 6.75
CA ALA A 9 -12.24 9.46 8.16
C ALA A 9 -13.70 9.86 8.46
N SER A 10 -14.20 10.93 7.85
CA SER A 10 -15.59 11.39 8.03
C SER A 10 -16.60 10.41 7.42
N GLN A 11 -16.31 9.82 6.27
CA GLN A 11 -17.14 8.76 5.68
C GLN A 11 -17.11 7.48 6.52
N GLY A 12 -15.96 7.12 7.11
CA GLY A 12 -15.86 6.02 8.08
C GLY A 12 -16.77 6.24 9.28
N VAL A 13 -16.76 7.43 9.88
CA VAL A 13 -17.66 7.81 10.98
C VAL A 13 -19.13 7.74 10.53
N LEU A 14 -19.44 8.20 9.31
CA LEU A 14 -20.80 8.13 8.77
C LEU A 14 -21.29 6.67 8.65
N LEU A 15 -20.45 5.75 8.19
CA LEU A 15 -20.83 4.33 8.10
C LEU A 15 -21.23 3.76 9.46
N TYR A 16 -20.48 4.07 10.52
CA TYR A 16 -20.84 3.64 11.87
C TYR A 16 -22.10 4.33 12.41
N ARG A 17 -22.30 5.61 12.09
CA ARG A 17 -23.54 6.31 12.44
C ARG A 17 -24.76 5.70 11.74
N LEU A 18 -24.63 5.26 10.49
CA LEU A 18 -25.68 4.55 9.78
C LEU A 18 -25.98 3.18 10.40
N VAL A 19 -25.00 2.54 11.02
CA VAL A 19 -25.22 1.34 11.84
C VAL A 19 -26.02 1.66 13.09
N ASP A 20 -25.65 2.72 13.81
CA ASP A 20 -26.35 3.12 15.04
C ASP A 20 -27.81 3.53 14.77
N LEU A 21 -28.08 4.09 13.59
CA LEU A 21 -29.42 4.46 13.13
C LEU A 21 -30.21 3.27 12.53
N GLY A 22 -29.63 2.07 12.46
CA GLY A 22 -30.28 0.87 11.93
C GLY A 22 -30.41 0.82 10.41
N TYR A 23 -29.79 1.74 9.67
CA TYR A 23 -29.77 1.73 8.21
C TYR A 23 -28.76 0.74 7.63
N LEU A 24 -27.72 0.41 8.39
CA LEU A 24 -26.72 -0.59 8.03
C LEU A 24 -26.50 -1.56 9.21
N THR A 25 -25.99 -2.74 8.88
CA THR A 25 -25.45 -3.67 9.87
C THR A 25 -23.93 -3.56 9.94
N ARG A 26 -23.34 -3.94 11.08
CA ARG A 26 -21.88 -4.04 11.21
C ARG A 26 -21.28 -4.96 10.15
N ALA A 27 -21.97 -6.07 9.85
CA ALA A 27 -21.55 -7.03 8.83
C ALA A 27 -21.45 -6.39 7.43
N GLN A 28 -22.43 -5.57 7.04
CA GLN A 28 -22.38 -4.85 5.75
C GLN A 28 -21.20 -3.86 5.68
N VAL A 29 -20.90 -3.16 6.78
CA VAL A 29 -19.74 -2.27 6.83
C VAL A 29 -18.43 -3.05 6.75
N ASP A 30 -18.30 -4.15 7.48
CA ASP A 30 -17.11 -5.00 7.44
C ASP A 30 -16.90 -5.67 6.09
N GLU A 31 -17.98 -6.09 5.41
CA GLU A 31 -17.92 -6.61 4.04
C GLU A 31 -17.41 -5.54 3.07
N LEU A 32 -17.96 -4.31 3.15
CA LEU A 32 -17.50 -3.19 2.33
C LEU A 32 -16.01 -2.91 2.54
N ILE A 33 -15.56 -2.81 3.79
CA ILE A 33 -14.15 -2.59 4.12
C ILE A 33 -13.30 -3.75 3.57
N THR A 34 -13.74 -4.99 3.75
CA THR A 34 -13.02 -6.18 3.26
C THR A 34 -12.86 -6.15 1.73
N ARG A 35 -13.91 -5.76 1.00
CA ARG A 35 -13.84 -5.58 -0.46
C ARG A 35 -12.82 -4.52 -0.87
N LEU A 36 -12.81 -3.37 -0.17
CA LEU A 36 -11.87 -2.27 -0.45
C LEU A 36 -10.41 -2.63 -0.09
N VAL A 37 -10.21 -3.44 0.95
CA VAL A 37 -8.91 -3.99 1.34
C VAL A 37 -8.40 -4.95 0.27
N ARG A 38 -9.24 -5.90 -0.18
CA ARG A 38 -8.90 -6.84 -1.26
C ARG A 38 -8.53 -6.12 -2.54
N ALA A 39 -9.31 -5.13 -2.97
CA ALA A 39 -9.02 -4.35 -4.17
C ALA A 39 -7.65 -3.65 -4.10
N ARG A 40 -7.25 -3.11 -2.93
CA ARG A 40 -5.93 -2.51 -2.74
C ARG A 40 -4.81 -3.55 -2.82
N LEU A 41 -5.00 -4.74 -2.25
CA LEU A 41 -4.02 -5.81 -2.33
C LEU A 41 -3.85 -6.36 -3.75
N ILE A 42 -4.93 -6.49 -4.51
CA ILE A 42 -4.87 -6.87 -5.93
C ILE A 42 -4.04 -5.84 -6.69
N LYS A 43 -4.34 -4.54 -6.50
CA LYS A 43 -3.56 -3.47 -7.14
C LYS A 43 -2.08 -3.49 -6.73
N ALA A 44 -1.78 -3.81 -5.48
CA ALA A 44 -0.41 -3.97 -5.01
C ALA A 44 0.32 -5.13 -5.70
N GLN A 45 -0.36 -6.27 -5.85
CA GLN A 45 0.14 -7.44 -6.56
C GLN A 45 0.38 -7.16 -8.05
N GLU A 46 -0.55 -6.47 -8.71
CA GLU A 46 -0.41 -6.08 -10.12
C GLU A 46 0.81 -5.18 -10.36
N TYR A 47 1.06 -4.21 -9.47
CA TYR A 47 2.26 -3.37 -9.58
C TYR A 47 3.55 -4.16 -9.41
N LEU A 48 3.60 -5.09 -8.45
CA LEU A 48 4.76 -5.93 -8.22
C LEU A 48 4.99 -6.90 -9.39
N ALA A 49 3.93 -7.53 -9.89
CA ALA A 49 3.98 -8.40 -11.06
C ALA A 49 4.49 -7.64 -12.29
N PHE A 50 3.99 -6.42 -12.51
CA PHE A 50 4.48 -5.58 -13.60
C PHE A 50 5.96 -5.21 -13.43
N ALA A 51 6.40 -4.86 -12.21
CA ALA A 51 7.82 -4.60 -11.93
C ALA A 51 8.70 -5.81 -12.27
N GLY A 52 8.25 -7.03 -11.93
CA GLY A 52 8.95 -8.27 -12.24
C GLY A 52 9.00 -8.64 -13.72
N GLN A 53 8.15 -8.05 -14.56
CA GLN A 53 8.18 -8.23 -16.02
C GLN A 53 9.18 -7.30 -16.72
N LEU A 54 9.65 -6.26 -16.05
CA LEU A 54 10.59 -5.30 -16.62
C LEU A 54 12.01 -5.89 -16.63
N ASP A 55 12.69 -5.75 -17.76
CA ASP A 55 14.08 -6.19 -17.89
C ASP A 55 15.01 -5.28 -17.08
N ALA A 56 15.56 -5.80 -15.98
CA ALA A 56 16.55 -5.13 -15.13
C ALA A 56 17.94 -4.99 -15.80
N SER A 57 18.14 -5.60 -16.97
CA SER A 57 19.31 -5.36 -17.79
C SER A 57 19.26 -3.99 -18.48
N ALA A 58 18.06 -3.53 -18.83
CA ALA A 58 17.82 -2.28 -19.55
C ALA A 58 17.76 -1.07 -18.60
N THR A 59 18.68 -0.12 -18.76
CA THR A 59 18.78 1.09 -17.91
C THR A 59 17.49 1.90 -17.84
N LEU A 60 16.75 2.00 -18.95
CA LEU A 60 15.48 2.73 -19.01
C LEU A 60 14.38 2.13 -18.11
N ASN A 61 14.46 0.82 -17.83
CA ASN A 61 13.47 0.15 -17.00
C ASN A 61 13.72 0.34 -15.50
N LEU A 62 14.95 0.64 -15.09
CA LEU A 62 15.32 0.64 -13.67
C LEU A 62 14.53 1.66 -12.82
N PRO A 63 14.32 2.92 -13.26
CA PRO A 63 13.44 3.85 -12.53
C PRO A 63 12.01 3.31 -12.40
N HIS A 64 11.50 2.69 -13.47
CA HIS A 64 10.15 2.12 -13.49
C HIS A 64 10.01 0.95 -12.53
N ILE A 65 11.03 0.08 -12.40
CA ILE A 65 11.04 -0.99 -11.41
C ILE A 65 10.90 -0.41 -10.00
N VAL A 66 11.76 0.55 -9.63
CA VAL A 66 11.72 1.20 -8.30
C VAL A 66 10.37 1.86 -8.05
N SER A 67 9.85 2.62 -9.02
CA SER A 67 8.56 3.31 -8.90
C SER A 67 7.40 2.33 -8.71
N ARG A 68 7.37 1.24 -9.49
CA ARG A 68 6.30 0.22 -9.41
C ARG A 68 6.37 -0.59 -8.12
N CYS A 69 7.57 -0.95 -7.66
CA CYS A 69 7.77 -1.57 -6.35
C CYS A 69 7.28 -0.67 -5.21
N TYR A 70 7.57 0.63 -5.26
CA TYR A 70 7.04 1.58 -4.29
C TYR A 70 5.50 1.63 -4.30
N TYR A 71 4.87 1.70 -5.47
CA TYR A 71 3.40 1.71 -5.54
C TYR A 71 2.77 0.40 -5.07
N ALA A 72 3.44 -0.75 -5.28
CA ALA A 72 3.03 -2.02 -4.70
C ALA A 72 3.03 -1.94 -3.16
N MET A 73 4.14 -1.51 -2.57
CA MET A 73 4.29 -1.30 -1.13
C MET A 73 3.25 -0.33 -0.56
N TYR A 74 3.05 0.80 -1.23
CA TYR A 74 2.09 1.83 -0.85
C TYR A 74 0.65 1.32 -0.82
N HIS A 75 0.22 0.57 -1.84
CA HIS A 75 -1.13 0.01 -1.87
C HIS A 75 -1.34 -1.10 -0.84
N ALA A 76 -0.32 -1.93 -0.59
CA ALA A 76 -0.36 -2.92 0.47
C ALA A 76 -0.51 -2.27 1.86
N ALA A 77 0.30 -1.25 2.15
CA ALA A 77 0.24 -0.50 3.40
C ALA A 77 -1.13 0.19 3.58
N ARG A 78 -1.68 0.79 2.52
CA ARG A 78 -3.03 1.37 2.55
C ARG A 78 -4.12 0.35 2.85
N ALA A 79 -4.00 -0.88 2.34
CA ALA A 79 -4.94 -1.94 2.65
C ALA A 79 -4.97 -2.24 4.16
N VAL A 80 -3.79 -2.35 4.78
CA VAL A 80 -3.65 -2.57 6.23
C VAL A 80 -4.21 -1.40 7.03
N VAL A 81 -3.85 -0.17 6.66
CA VAL A 81 -4.34 1.04 7.34
C VAL A 81 -5.85 1.17 7.23
N LEU A 82 -6.42 0.94 6.04
CA LEU A 82 -7.87 0.98 5.85
C LEU A 82 -8.59 -0.03 6.75
N HIS A 83 -8.06 -1.25 6.86
CA HIS A 83 -8.66 -2.26 7.73
C HIS A 83 -8.60 -1.86 9.21
N VAL A 84 -7.45 -1.37 9.68
CA VAL A 84 -7.23 -1.09 11.12
C VAL A 84 -7.86 0.23 11.56
N ARG A 85 -7.71 1.28 10.75
CA ARG A 85 -8.15 2.65 11.07
C ARG A 85 -9.55 2.96 10.53
N ARG A 86 -10.11 2.11 9.67
CA ARG A 86 -11.40 2.34 8.97
C ARG A 86 -11.41 3.67 8.21
N ALA A 87 -10.24 4.08 7.76
CA ALA A 87 -9.99 5.28 6.99
C ALA A 87 -8.83 4.99 6.04
N ASP A 88 -9.00 5.36 4.79
CA ASP A 88 -7.96 5.26 3.79
C ASP A 88 -7.00 6.44 3.91
N LEU A 89 -5.70 6.15 4.03
CA LEU A 89 -4.65 7.16 4.15
C LEU A 89 -3.81 7.16 2.88
N ASP A 90 -4.06 8.12 1.99
CA ASP A 90 -3.36 8.22 0.71
C ASP A 90 -2.14 9.15 0.72
N ASP A 91 -1.93 9.88 1.80
CA ASP A 91 -0.76 10.72 2.01
C ASP A 91 0.51 9.87 2.10
N HIS A 92 1.40 10.05 1.13
CA HIS A 92 2.67 9.33 1.03
C HIS A 92 3.63 9.62 2.19
N GLU A 93 3.57 10.81 2.79
CA GLU A 93 4.46 11.21 3.91
C GLU A 93 4.00 10.61 5.24
N ARG A 94 2.67 10.57 5.45
CA ARG A 94 2.07 10.10 6.71
C ARG A 94 1.93 8.59 6.78
N LEU A 95 1.86 7.91 5.64
CA LEU A 95 1.64 6.47 5.59
C LEU A 95 2.75 5.65 6.30
N PRO A 96 4.05 5.93 6.13
CA PRO A 96 5.13 5.25 6.87
C PRO A 96 4.94 5.29 8.39
N ALA A 97 4.72 6.48 8.96
CA ALA A 97 4.53 6.65 10.41
C ALA A 97 3.29 5.90 10.92
N THR A 98 2.22 5.87 10.12
CA THR A 98 1.02 5.10 10.45
C THR A 98 1.29 3.59 10.41
N LEU A 99 2.09 3.14 9.45
CA LEU A 99 2.47 1.73 9.30
C LEU A 99 3.35 1.26 10.46
N VAL A 100 4.24 2.11 10.99
CA VAL A 100 5.01 1.83 12.21
C VAL A 100 4.10 1.42 13.37
N GLN A 101 2.98 2.11 13.54
CA GLN A 101 2.04 1.84 14.62
C GLN A 101 1.27 0.52 14.45
N ILE A 102 1.22 -0.05 13.24
CA ILE A 102 0.39 -1.22 12.93
C ILE A 102 1.22 -2.49 12.75
N LEU A 103 2.30 -2.41 11.99
CA LEU A 103 3.17 -3.56 11.68
C LEU A 103 4.55 -3.46 12.35
N GLY A 104 4.91 -2.29 12.89
CA GLY A 104 6.19 -2.07 13.56
C GLY A 104 7.16 -1.21 12.74
N ARG A 105 8.18 -0.70 13.43
CA ARG A 105 9.18 0.23 12.89
C ARG A 105 9.87 -0.26 11.60
N PRO A 106 10.32 -1.53 11.49
CA PRO A 106 11.04 -1.99 10.30
C PRO A 106 10.25 -1.76 8.99
N TYR A 107 8.94 -2.00 9.00
CA TYR A 107 8.09 -1.86 7.82
C TYR A 107 7.77 -0.42 7.47
N GLY A 108 7.59 0.45 8.48
CA GLY A 108 7.41 1.87 8.24
C GLY A 108 8.67 2.53 7.69
N ASP A 109 9.84 2.22 8.26
CA ASP A 109 11.13 2.73 7.78
C ASP A 109 11.43 2.23 6.36
N LEU A 110 11.10 0.97 6.04
CA LEU A 110 11.19 0.40 4.70
C LEU A 110 10.36 1.19 3.67
N LEU A 111 9.08 1.44 3.98
CA LEU A 111 8.18 2.19 3.09
C LEU A 111 8.66 3.64 2.90
N GLY A 112 9.13 4.28 3.98
CA GLY A 112 9.68 5.64 3.95
C GLY A 112 10.91 5.74 3.04
N ARG A 113 11.86 4.81 3.18
CA ARG A 113 13.06 4.74 2.33
C ARG A 113 12.71 4.61 0.85
N TRP A 114 11.78 3.72 0.50
CA TRP A 114 11.39 3.54 -0.90
C TRP A 114 10.56 4.68 -1.46
N ARG A 115 9.86 5.46 -0.62
CA ARG A 115 9.26 6.73 -1.04
C ARG A 115 10.34 7.70 -1.51
N GLU A 116 11.40 7.87 -0.72
CA GLU A 116 12.50 8.78 -1.03
C GLU A 116 13.24 8.33 -2.29
N ALA A 117 13.58 7.04 -2.39
CA ALA A 117 14.20 6.47 -3.59
C ALA A 117 13.31 6.66 -4.84
N ARG A 118 12.00 6.41 -4.74
CA ARG A 118 11.04 6.67 -5.82
C ARG A 118 11.03 8.14 -6.24
N ASN A 119 10.99 9.06 -5.28
CA ASN A 119 11.02 10.49 -5.58
C ASN A 119 12.32 10.87 -6.31
N GLN A 120 13.46 10.31 -5.90
CA GLN A 120 14.72 10.55 -6.58
C GLN A 120 14.66 10.06 -8.03
N VAL A 121 14.24 8.82 -8.29
CA VAL A 121 14.28 8.26 -9.65
C VAL A 121 13.20 8.82 -10.58
N ASP A 122 12.06 9.27 -10.05
CA ASP A 122 10.96 9.80 -10.87
C ASP A 122 11.12 11.30 -11.19
N TYR A 123 11.76 12.08 -10.31
CA TYR A 123 11.82 13.55 -10.44
C TYR A 123 13.23 14.13 -10.58
N SER A 124 14.28 13.41 -10.17
CA SER A 124 15.65 13.91 -10.36
C SER A 124 16.08 13.71 -11.81
N PRO A 125 16.69 14.71 -12.46
CA PRO A 125 17.32 14.54 -13.77
C PRO A 125 18.58 13.67 -13.71
N TYR A 126 19.12 13.41 -12.52
CA TYR A 126 20.33 12.62 -12.31
C TYR A 126 19.99 11.31 -11.56
N PRO A 127 20.01 10.15 -12.25
CA PRO A 127 19.74 8.87 -11.62
C PRO A 127 20.89 8.48 -10.67
N PRO A 128 20.60 7.71 -9.59
CA PRO A 128 21.63 7.17 -8.71
C PRO A 128 22.63 6.28 -9.47
N VAL A 129 23.90 6.27 -9.00
CA VAL A 129 24.98 5.47 -9.60
C VAL A 129 24.72 3.96 -9.51
N ASP A 130 23.98 3.53 -8.48
CA ASP A 130 23.71 2.13 -8.12
C ASP A 130 22.27 1.69 -8.46
N LEU A 131 21.60 2.38 -9.39
CA LEU A 131 20.16 2.20 -9.64
C LEU A 131 19.75 0.75 -9.97
N ARG A 132 20.61 -0.05 -10.61
CA ARG A 132 20.33 -1.49 -10.84
C ARG A 132 20.22 -2.26 -9.52
N GLN A 133 21.15 -2.02 -8.59
CA GLN A 133 21.12 -2.67 -7.28
C GLN A 133 19.89 -2.22 -6.49
N GLN A 134 19.54 -0.93 -6.57
CA GLN A 134 18.31 -0.42 -5.96
C GLN A 134 17.06 -1.07 -6.58
N ALA A 135 16.99 -1.23 -7.90
CA ALA A 135 15.84 -1.89 -8.54
C ALA A 135 15.65 -3.34 -8.05
N LEU A 136 16.73 -4.11 -7.94
CA LEU A 136 16.67 -5.48 -7.42
C LEU A 136 16.26 -5.50 -5.93
N ALA A 137 16.81 -4.60 -5.12
CA ALA A 137 16.42 -4.47 -3.72
C ALA A 137 14.95 -4.06 -3.57
N ALA A 138 14.44 -3.18 -4.44
CA ALA A 138 13.06 -2.73 -4.42
C ALA A 138 12.07 -3.87 -4.64
N VAL A 139 12.40 -4.83 -5.51
CA VAL A 139 11.58 -6.02 -5.74
C VAL A 139 11.51 -6.87 -4.48
N SER A 140 12.67 -7.21 -3.88
CA SER A 140 12.73 -8.03 -2.67
C SER A 140 12.03 -7.37 -1.48
N ASP A 141 12.23 -6.07 -1.29
CA ASP A 141 11.61 -5.31 -0.20
C ASP A 141 10.09 -5.15 -0.43
N ALA A 142 9.63 -5.02 -1.67
CA ALA A 142 8.22 -4.99 -2.01
C ALA A 142 7.53 -6.33 -1.70
N GLU A 143 8.17 -7.45 -2.03
CA GLU A 143 7.69 -8.79 -1.68
C GLU A 143 7.58 -8.99 -0.17
N LEU A 144 8.62 -8.57 0.57
CA LEU A 144 8.66 -8.61 2.03
C LEU A 144 7.49 -7.82 2.64
N LEU A 145 7.31 -6.56 2.22
CA LEU A 145 6.26 -5.70 2.78
C LEU A 145 4.86 -6.18 2.41
N LEU A 146 4.67 -6.63 1.16
CA LEU A 146 3.40 -7.17 0.71
C LEU A 146 3.02 -8.41 1.52
N THR A 147 3.98 -9.31 1.78
CA THR A 147 3.79 -10.49 2.62
C THR A 147 3.39 -10.10 4.04
N ALA A 148 4.15 -9.20 4.67
CA ALA A 148 3.84 -8.71 6.02
C ALA A 148 2.45 -8.05 6.11
N CYS A 149 2.04 -7.29 5.07
CA CYS A 149 0.71 -6.71 5.01
C CYS A 149 -0.39 -7.78 4.90
N ARG A 150 -0.20 -8.80 4.06
CA ARG A 150 -1.15 -9.91 3.91
C ARG A 150 -1.28 -10.73 5.19
N GLU A 151 -0.17 -11.05 5.84
CA GLU A 151 -0.16 -11.74 7.13
C GLU A 151 -0.82 -10.90 8.22
N GLY A 152 -0.50 -9.61 8.29
CA GLY A 152 -1.13 -8.67 9.22
C GLY A 152 -2.65 -8.60 9.07
N LEU A 153 -3.17 -8.70 7.84
CA LEU A 153 -4.60 -8.73 7.55
C LEU A 153 -5.23 -10.09 7.88
N ARG A 154 -4.58 -11.21 7.52
CA ARG A 154 -5.04 -12.57 7.85
C ARG A 154 -5.15 -12.78 9.36
N ASN A 155 -4.16 -12.33 10.12
CA ASN A 155 -4.15 -12.41 11.59
C ASN A 155 -5.28 -11.58 12.24
N ARG A 156 -5.89 -10.65 11.49
CA ARG A 156 -7.04 -9.85 11.92
C ARG A 156 -8.37 -10.35 11.34
N GLY A 157 -8.40 -11.55 10.78
CA GLY A 157 -9.62 -12.20 10.30
C GLY A 157 -10.06 -11.78 8.90
N VAL A 158 -9.23 -11.05 8.14
CA VAL A 158 -9.55 -10.72 6.76
C VAL A 158 -9.29 -11.94 5.88
N SER A 159 -10.36 -12.46 5.26
CA SER A 159 -10.25 -13.47 4.21
C SER A 159 -9.68 -12.83 2.94
N LEU A 160 -8.49 -13.25 2.51
CA LEU A 160 -7.74 -12.69 1.37
C LEU A 160 -7.66 -13.67 0.21
#